data_AF-A0A0G4PBV1-F1
#
_entry.id   AF-A0A0G4PBV1-F1
#
_cell.length_a   1.000
_cell.length_b   1.000
_cell.length_c   1.000
_cell.angle_alpha   90.00
_cell.angle_beta   90.00
_cell.angle_gamma   90.00
#
_symmetry.space_group_name_H-M   'P 1'
#
loop_
_entity.id
_entity.type
_entity.pdbx_description
1 polymer ?
#
loop_
_entity_poly.entity_id
_entity_poly.type
_entity_poly.pdbx_seq_one_letter_code
_entity_poly.pdbx_strand_id
1 'polypeptide(L)'
;MCHQKPLVPAMGNLSMFPPEILFNILDEILGSSPRLTHESFHAINQLMKTNKTLEQYIKLGWMASNASNNFKQRVDSVQWYPNITSANRALAFKNCIIPIEGPRDLGPDLITGIIFDDCTDCFEWFSEVLPPTHMSCFNENGWSFLSLALHAKSEKLLDHFFISGFPFESKDFITGSGNALGRGPSILGLSALSRDHQSFAKLFRKLKQTLNGNGFQKILRDKLTPKERAAIRSVAPQYLQKMLYEAGLAAMHPILRYSPYYSGVSIQRL
;
A
#
# COMPACT_ATOMS: atom_id res chain seq x y z
N MET A 1 15.06 -33.96 50.54
CA MET A 1 14.35 -34.42 49.33
C MET A 1 13.81 -33.19 48.62
N CYS A 2 14.40 -32.80 47.49
CA CYS A 2 13.92 -31.66 46.72
C CYS A 2 12.70 -32.09 45.91
N HIS A 3 11.56 -31.47 46.15
CA HIS A 3 10.38 -31.64 45.31
C HIS A 3 10.68 -31.07 43.91
N GLN A 4 10.79 -31.95 42.92
CA GLN A 4 10.69 -31.53 41.51
C GLN A 4 9.30 -30.96 41.30
N LYS A 5 9.23 -29.65 41.02
CA LYS A 5 8.01 -29.03 40.51
C LYS A 5 7.59 -29.79 39.24
N PRO A 6 6.30 -30.13 39.07
CA PRO A 6 5.83 -30.71 37.82
C PRO A 6 6.15 -29.74 36.69
N LEU A 7 6.91 -30.22 35.71
CA LEU A 7 7.11 -29.55 34.42
C LEU A 7 5.72 -29.40 33.80
N VAL A 8 5.16 -28.19 33.89
CA VAL A 8 4.03 -27.80 33.06
C VAL A 8 4.51 -27.95 31.62
N PRO A 9 3.89 -28.80 30.77
CA PRO A 9 4.27 -28.88 29.38
C PRO A 9 4.13 -27.48 28.78
N ALA A 10 5.21 -26.94 28.20
CA ALA A 10 5.11 -25.74 27.40
C ALA A 10 4.02 -26.00 26.34
N MET A 11 3.09 -25.06 26.16
CA MET A 11 2.06 -25.15 25.12
C MET A 11 2.71 -25.58 23.79
N GLY A 12 2.07 -26.57 23.15
CA GLY A 12 2.68 -27.53 22.22
C GLY A 12 3.64 -26.96 21.19
N ASN A 13 4.84 -27.55 21.14
CA ASN A 13 5.81 -27.24 20.11
C ASN A 13 5.43 -27.95 18.80
N LEU A 14 4.82 -27.20 17.87
CA LEU A 14 4.44 -27.72 16.55
C LEU A 14 5.62 -28.33 15.78
N SER A 15 6.86 -27.98 16.12
CA SER A 15 8.06 -28.60 15.53
C SER A 15 8.29 -30.06 15.93
N MET A 16 7.47 -30.63 16.83
CA MET A 16 7.54 -32.04 17.20
C MET A 16 6.66 -32.93 16.33
N PHE A 17 5.74 -32.35 15.55
CA PHE A 17 4.94 -33.13 14.61
C PHE A 17 5.76 -33.54 13.40
N PRO A 18 5.50 -34.74 12.84
CA PRO A 18 6.05 -35.12 11.57
C PRO A 18 5.74 -34.06 10.49
N PRO A 19 6.75 -33.74 9.66
CA PRO A 19 6.62 -33.11 8.35
C PRO A 19 5.25 -33.16 7.65
N GLU A 20 4.70 -34.36 7.50
CA GLU A 20 3.49 -34.63 6.74
C GLU A 20 2.22 -34.15 7.47
N ILE A 21 2.21 -34.22 8.81
CA ILE A 21 1.08 -33.75 9.61
C ILE A 21 0.98 -32.22 9.54
N LEU A 22 2.12 -31.54 9.61
CA LEU A 22 2.18 -30.08 9.43
C LEU A 22 1.69 -29.68 8.04
N PHE A 23 2.07 -30.41 6.99
CA PHE A 23 1.62 -30.13 5.63
C PHE A 23 0.11 -30.29 5.46
N ASN A 24 -0.47 -31.34 6.04
CA ASN A 24 -1.92 -31.54 5.98
C ASN A 24 -2.70 -30.46 6.73
N ILE A 25 -2.22 -30.04 7.90
CA ILE A 25 -2.83 -28.93 8.67
C ILE A 25 -2.76 -27.62 7.85
N LEU A 26 -1.61 -27.34 7.25
CA LEU A 26 -1.42 -26.16 6.42
C LEU A 26 -2.32 -26.21 5.19
N ASP A 27 -2.38 -27.34 4.48
CA ASP A 27 -3.24 -27.53 3.31
C ASP A 27 -4.73 -27.43 3.67
N GLU A 28 -5.15 -27.84 4.88
CA GLU A 28 -6.54 -27.70 5.35
C GLU A 28 -6.90 -26.23 5.67
N ILE A 29 -6.02 -25.52 6.39
CA ILE A 29 -6.16 -24.08 6.66
C ILE A 29 -6.34 -23.30 5.35
N LEU A 30 -5.70 -23.76 4.28
CA LEU A 30 -5.71 -23.10 2.98
C LEU A 30 -6.81 -23.59 2.05
N GLY A 31 -7.13 -24.88 2.08
CA GLY A 31 -8.12 -25.52 1.20
C GLY A 31 -9.55 -25.07 1.47
N SER A 32 -9.83 -24.54 2.66
CA SER A 32 -11.15 -24.05 3.08
C SER A 32 -11.62 -22.77 2.38
N SER A 33 -10.69 -21.99 1.79
CA SER A 33 -11.02 -20.76 1.07
C SER A 33 -10.86 -20.95 -0.45
N PRO A 34 -11.71 -20.35 -1.31
CA PRO A 34 -11.50 -20.33 -2.76
C PRO A 34 -10.26 -19.51 -3.16
N ARG A 35 -9.74 -18.70 -2.24
CA ARG A 35 -8.66 -17.74 -2.48
C ARG A 35 -7.68 -17.69 -1.32
N LEU A 36 -6.40 -17.50 -1.60
CA LEU A 36 -5.43 -17.17 -0.55
C LEU A 36 -5.70 -15.76 0.01
N THR A 37 -6.12 -15.68 1.27
CA THR A 37 -6.39 -14.42 1.99
C THR A 37 -5.21 -14.02 2.87
N HIS A 38 -5.19 -12.77 3.32
CA HIS A 38 -4.21 -12.32 4.30
C HIS A 38 -4.29 -13.12 5.60
N GLU A 39 -5.48 -13.44 6.12
CA GLU A 39 -5.64 -14.18 7.37
C GLU A 39 -4.90 -15.53 7.33
N SER A 40 -5.11 -16.33 6.28
CA SER A 40 -4.44 -17.62 6.12
C SER A 40 -2.92 -17.45 5.93
N PHE A 41 -2.50 -16.48 5.12
CA PHE A 41 -1.09 -16.18 4.89
C PHE A 41 -0.38 -15.69 6.16
N HIS A 42 -1.06 -14.87 6.95
CA HIS A 42 -0.58 -14.32 8.21
C HIS A 42 -0.40 -15.41 9.26
N ALA A 43 -1.36 -16.32 9.40
CA ALA A 43 -1.25 -17.46 10.31
C ALA A 43 0.00 -18.32 10.01
N ILE A 44 0.29 -18.56 8.72
CA ILE A 44 1.49 -19.28 8.29
C ILE A 44 2.76 -18.47 8.60
N ASN A 45 2.75 -17.17 8.35
CA ASN A 45 3.88 -16.30 8.70
C ASN A 45 4.16 -16.30 10.22
N GLN A 46 3.12 -16.20 11.05
CA GLN A 46 3.24 -16.30 12.51
C GLN A 46 3.79 -17.67 12.92
N LEU A 47 3.32 -18.75 12.31
CA LEU A 47 3.83 -20.09 12.57
C LEU A 47 5.34 -20.19 12.30
N MET A 48 5.80 -19.68 11.15
CA MET A 48 7.24 -19.65 10.82
C MET A 48 8.05 -18.88 11.88
N LYS A 49 7.51 -17.78 12.42
CA LYS A 49 8.19 -16.97 13.44
C LYS A 49 8.30 -17.65 14.81
N THR A 50 7.49 -18.66 15.11
CA THR A 50 7.51 -19.32 16.42
C THR A 50 8.77 -20.17 16.65
N ASN A 51 9.36 -20.74 15.59
CA ASN A 51 10.47 -21.68 15.72
C ASN A 51 11.31 -21.73 14.44
N LYS A 52 12.64 -21.55 14.54
CA LYS A 52 13.58 -21.62 13.39
C LYS A 52 13.52 -22.95 12.64
N THR A 53 13.28 -24.07 13.34
CA THR A 53 13.09 -25.37 12.72
C THR A 53 11.83 -25.38 11.85
N LEU A 54 10.72 -24.78 12.33
CA LEU A 54 9.50 -24.62 11.53
C LEU A 54 9.71 -23.66 10.35
N GLU A 55 10.42 -22.56 10.55
CA GLU A 55 10.77 -21.63 9.46
C GLU A 55 11.55 -22.36 8.35
N GLN A 56 12.63 -23.06 8.70
CA GLN A 56 13.43 -23.82 7.72
C GLN A 56 12.58 -24.91 7.06
N TYR A 57 11.74 -25.58 7.84
CA TYR A 57 10.88 -26.64 7.34
C TYR A 57 9.83 -26.13 6.35
N ILE A 58 9.22 -24.98 6.63
CA ILE A 58 8.23 -24.35 5.74
C ILE A 58 8.92 -23.77 4.50
N LYS A 59 10.01 -22.99 4.67
CA LYS A 59 10.72 -22.35 3.54
C LYS A 59 11.44 -23.36 2.63
N LEU A 60 12.25 -24.25 3.21
CA LEU A 60 13.12 -25.18 2.47
C LEU A 60 12.47 -26.54 2.22
N GLY A 61 11.60 -27.00 3.12
CA GLY A 61 10.88 -28.26 2.95
C GLY A 61 9.62 -28.07 2.12
N TRP A 62 8.66 -27.30 2.63
CA TRP A 62 7.33 -27.20 2.03
C TRP A 62 7.31 -26.39 0.74
N MET A 63 7.80 -25.15 0.79
CA MET A 63 7.74 -24.20 -0.34
C MET A 63 8.76 -24.54 -1.43
N ALA A 64 9.95 -25.03 -1.08
CA ALA A 64 10.96 -25.41 -2.07
C ALA A 64 10.77 -26.83 -2.63
N SER A 65 9.89 -27.67 -2.05
CA SER A 65 9.64 -29.01 -2.63
C SER A 65 9.01 -28.95 -4.02
N ASN A 66 9.30 -29.99 -4.81
CA ASN A 66 8.64 -30.26 -6.08
C ASN A 66 7.27 -30.94 -5.89
N ALA A 67 6.87 -31.22 -4.65
CA ALA A 67 5.53 -31.71 -4.36
C ALA A 67 4.54 -30.57 -4.63
N SER A 68 3.62 -30.80 -5.57
CA SER A 68 2.47 -29.93 -5.81
C SER A 68 1.65 -29.83 -4.52
N ASN A 69 1.86 -28.78 -3.73
CA ASN A 69 0.98 -28.44 -2.63
C ASN A 69 0.11 -27.22 -3.00
N ASN A 70 -1.12 -27.25 -2.50
CA ASN A 70 -2.17 -26.29 -2.86
C ASN A 70 -1.76 -24.87 -2.46
N PHE A 71 -1.00 -24.72 -1.36
CA PHE A 71 -0.47 -23.43 -0.94
C PHE A 71 0.48 -22.80 -1.94
N LYS A 72 1.54 -23.50 -2.32
CA LYS A 72 2.56 -22.98 -3.23
C LYS A 72 1.93 -22.59 -4.55
N GLN A 73 1.05 -23.44 -5.10
CA GLN A 73 0.29 -23.10 -6.30
C GLN A 73 -0.55 -21.83 -6.11
N ARG A 74 -1.18 -21.66 -4.95
CA ARG A 74 -1.98 -20.46 -4.65
C ARG A 74 -1.13 -19.20 -4.48
N VAL A 75 0.01 -19.29 -3.79
CA VAL A 75 0.99 -18.20 -3.65
C VAL A 75 1.56 -17.82 -5.02
N ASP A 76 1.98 -18.81 -5.82
CA ASP A 76 2.50 -18.61 -7.17
C ASP A 76 1.43 -18.08 -8.12
N SER A 77 0.14 -18.36 -7.84
CA SER A 77 -1.00 -17.82 -8.59
C SER A 77 -1.40 -16.40 -8.19
N VAL A 78 -0.80 -15.83 -7.13
CA VAL A 78 -1.10 -14.45 -6.71
C VAL A 78 -0.71 -13.52 -7.84
N GLN A 79 -1.72 -12.97 -8.50
CA GLN A 79 -1.53 -12.10 -9.65
C GLN A 79 -1.25 -10.67 -9.21
N TRP A 80 -0.16 -10.11 -9.72
CA TRP A 80 0.22 -8.71 -9.58
C TRP A 80 0.98 -8.27 -10.83
N TYR A 81 1.22 -6.97 -10.97
CA TYR A 81 1.91 -6.41 -12.13
C TYR A 81 3.01 -5.45 -11.68
N PRO A 82 4.20 -5.51 -12.33
CA PRO A 82 5.36 -4.73 -11.90
C PRO A 82 5.23 -3.22 -12.13
N ASN A 83 4.40 -2.81 -13.09
CA ASN A 83 4.21 -1.41 -13.46
C ASN A 83 2.86 -1.21 -14.18
N ILE A 84 2.52 0.06 -14.41
CA ILE A 84 1.25 0.47 -15.02
C ILE A 84 1.07 -0.06 -16.43
N THR A 85 2.15 -0.14 -17.22
CA THR A 85 2.10 -0.64 -18.60
C THR A 85 1.73 -2.12 -18.64
N SER A 86 2.36 -2.92 -17.78
CA SER A 86 2.05 -4.36 -17.66
C SER A 86 0.62 -4.58 -17.17
N ALA A 87 0.19 -3.83 -16.15
CA ALA A 87 -1.17 -3.91 -15.63
C ALA A 87 -2.22 -3.49 -16.68
N ASN A 88 -1.99 -2.37 -17.37
CA ASN A 88 -2.89 -1.88 -18.42
C ASN A 88 -3.02 -2.89 -19.56
N ARG A 89 -1.90 -3.46 -20.03
CA ARG A 89 -1.91 -4.48 -21.09
C ARG A 89 -2.69 -5.73 -20.70
N ALA A 90 -2.47 -6.22 -19.48
CA ALA A 90 -3.16 -7.42 -18.99
C ALA A 90 -4.67 -7.20 -18.78
N LEU A 91 -5.06 -5.98 -18.41
CA LEU A 91 -6.43 -5.63 -18.06
C LEU A 91 -7.20 -4.94 -19.20
N ALA A 92 -6.58 -4.70 -20.35
CA ALA A 92 -7.15 -3.90 -21.45
C ALA A 92 -8.53 -4.38 -21.92
N PHE A 93 -8.81 -5.68 -21.81
CA PHE A 93 -10.09 -6.27 -22.20
C PHE A 93 -11.15 -6.26 -21.09
N LYS A 94 -10.79 -5.87 -19.84
CA LYS A 94 -11.76 -5.70 -18.76
C LYS A 94 -12.48 -4.35 -18.95
N ASN A 95 -13.77 -4.42 -19.28
CA ASN A 95 -14.60 -3.23 -19.50
C ASN A 95 -15.06 -2.54 -18.21
N CYS A 96 -14.82 -3.13 -17.04
CA CYS A 96 -15.21 -2.60 -15.74
C CYS A 96 -13.99 -2.44 -14.80
N ILE A 97 -14.07 -1.44 -13.93
CA ILE A 97 -13.12 -1.29 -12.82
C ILE A 97 -13.66 -2.14 -11.68
N ILE A 98 -12.83 -3.05 -11.18
CA ILE A 98 -13.16 -3.78 -9.95
C ILE A 98 -12.94 -2.80 -8.77
N PRO A 99 -13.88 -2.74 -7.80
CA PRO A 99 -13.72 -1.90 -6.62
C PRO A 99 -12.35 -2.08 -5.96
N ILE A 100 -11.86 -1.05 -5.29
CA ILE A 100 -10.52 -1.09 -4.67
C ILE A 100 -10.46 -2.14 -3.56
N GLU A 101 -11.60 -2.45 -2.95
CA GLU A 101 -11.81 -3.49 -1.96
C GLU A 101 -11.89 -4.91 -2.55
N GLY A 102 -11.90 -5.02 -3.88
CA GLY A 102 -12.06 -6.28 -4.61
C GLY A 102 -13.52 -6.62 -4.96
N PRO A 103 -13.76 -7.76 -5.61
CA PRO A 103 -15.10 -8.27 -5.90
C PRO A 103 -15.86 -8.59 -4.61
N ARG A 104 -17.15 -8.23 -4.53
CA ARG A 104 -17.97 -8.44 -3.32
C ARG A 104 -18.01 -9.90 -2.85
N ASP A 105 -17.99 -10.85 -3.80
CA ASP A 105 -18.17 -12.27 -3.50
C ASP A 105 -16.86 -12.99 -3.13
N LEU A 106 -15.71 -12.38 -3.42
CA LEU A 106 -14.38 -12.99 -3.22
C LEU A 106 -13.52 -12.23 -2.21
N GLY A 107 -13.86 -10.98 -1.91
CA GLY A 107 -13.07 -10.10 -1.05
C GLY A 107 -11.76 -9.65 -1.71
N PRO A 108 -10.87 -9.03 -0.92
CA PRO A 108 -9.60 -8.51 -1.40
C PRO A 108 -8.65 -9.63 -1.82
N ASP A 109 -7.79 -9.34 -2.80
CA ASP A 109 -6.65 -10.20 -3.09
C ASP A 109 -5.61 -10.24 -1.97
N LEU A 110 -4.72 -11.24 -1.98
CA LEU A 110 -3.74 -11.43 -0.91
C LEU A 110 -3.00 -10.13 -0.60
N ILE A 111 -2.44 -9.47 -1.63
CA ILE A 111 -1.65 -8.26 -1.42
C ILE A 111 -2.53 -7.08 -0.99
N THR A 112 -3.76 -7.00 -1.50
CA THR A 112 -4.75 -6.01 -1.04
C THR A 112 -5.12 -6.23 0.42
N GLY A 113 -5.34 -7.47 0.85
CA GLY A 113 -5.62 -7.81 2.25
C GLY A 113 -4.44 -7.50 3.17
N ILE A 114 -3.21 -7.84 2.77
CA ILE A 114 -1.98 -7.50 3.51
C ILE A 114 -1.89 -5.98 3.71
N ILE A 115 -2.14 -5.21 2.64
CA ILE A 115 -2.09 -3.75 2.69
C ILE A 115 -3.22 -3.20 3.57
N PHE A 116 -4.45 -3.71 3.41
CA PHE A 116 -5.61 -3.24 4.16
C PHE A 116 -5.46 -3.46 5.67
N ASP A 117 -4.87 -4.58 6.06
CA ASP A 117 -4.60 -4.90 7.47
C ASP A 117 -3.29 -4.26 7.99
N ASP A 118 -2.63 -3.42 7.18
CA ASP A 118 -1.38 -2.71 7.51
C ASP A 118 -0.29 -3.65 8.08
N CYS A 119 -0.19 -4.85 7.50
CA CYS A 119 0.66 -5.91 8.01
C CYS A 119 2.06 -5.87 7.36
N THR A 120 2.97 -5.12 7.99
CA THR A 120 4.35 -4.95 7.52
C THR A 120 5.11 -6.27 7.38
N ASP A 121 4.90 -7.20 8.32
CA ASP A 121 5.56 -8.51 8.31
C ASP A 121 5.23 -9.36 7.07
N CYS A 122 3.93 -9.43 6.73
CA CYS A 122 3.48 -10.16 5.55
C CYS A 122 3.89 -9.42 4.27
N PHE A 123 3.90 -8.08 4.31
CA PHE A 123 4.33 -7.27 3.18
C PHE A 123 5.83 -7.41 2.88
N GLU A 124 6.68 -7.41 3.91
CA GLU A 124 8.12 -7.63 3.77
C GLU A 124 8.41 -9.00 3.15
N TRP A 125 7.77 -10.05 3.67
CA TRP A 125 7.92 -11.39 3.11
C TRP A 125 7.44 -11.47 1.66
N PHE A 126 6.29 -10.88 1.34
CA PHE A 126 5.81 -10.81 -0.04
C PHE A 126 6.72 -9.96 -0.94
N SER A 127 7.39 -8.94 -0.40
CA SER A 127 8.29 -8.06 -1.15
C SER A 127 9.55 -8.77 -1.65
N GLU A 128 9.92 -9.92 -1.07
CA GLU A 128 11.06 -10.73 -1.54
C GLU A 128 10.88 -11.23 -2.98
N VAL A 129 9.64 -11.39 -3.45
CA VAL A 129 9.33 -11.84 -4.83
C VAL A 129 9.00 -10.69 -5.78
N LEU A 130 9.01 -9.45 -5.29
CA LEU A 130 8.66 -8.25 -6.05
C LEU A 130 9.92 -7.56 -6.60
N PRO A 131 9.80 -6.76 -7.67
CA PRO A 131 10.90 -5.91 -8.11
C PRO A 131 11.28 -4.90 -7.01
N PRO A 132 12.50 -4.33 -7.03
CA PRO A 132 12.91 -3.30 -6.07
C PRO A 132 11.96 -2.08 -6.00
N THR A 133 11.22 -1.82 -7.08
CA THR A 133 10.18 -0.79 -7.17
C THR A 133 8.80 -1.29 -6.75
N HIS A 134 8.71 -2.26 -5.83
CA HIS A 134 7.48 -2.95 -5.43
C HIS A 134 6.34 -2.01 -5.04
N MET A 135 6.63 -0.82 -4.53
CA MET A 135 5.64 0.19 -4.16
C MET A 135 4.88 0.80 -5.36
N SER A 136 5.44 0.69 -6.57
CA SER A 136 4.79 1.04 -7.86
C SER A 136 4.05 -0.14 -8.49
N CYS A 137 4.07 -1.32 -7.87
CA CYS A 137 3.35 -2.47 -8.41
C CYS A 137 1.84 -2.28 -8.27
N PHE A 138 1.12 -3.11 -9.02
CA PHE A 138 -0.33 -3.11 -9.08
C PHE A 138 -0.86 -4.49 -8.71
N ASN A 139 -1.97 -4.55 -7.98
CA ASN A 139 -2.63 -5.83 -7.70
C ASN A 139 -3.29 -6.40 -8.98
N GLU A 140 -3.90 -7.58 -8.88
CA GLU A 140 -4.58 -8.25 -9.99
C GLU A 140 -5.68 -7.39 -10.67
N ASN A 141 -6.23 -6.44 -9.91
CA ASN A 141 -7.31 -5.54 -10.31
C ASN A 141 -6.79 -4.21 -10.86
N GLY A 142 -5.47 -4.07 -10.93
CA GLY A 142 -4.80 -2.91 -11.50
C GLY A 142 -4.76 -1.71 -10.57
N TRP A 143 -4.97 -1.86 -9.25
CA TRP A 143 -4.77 -0.79 -8.28
C TRP A 143 -3.33 -0.76 -7.82
N SER A 144 -2.69 0.42 -7.84
CA SER A 144 -1.32 0.56 -7.36
C SER A 144 -1.25 0.26 -5.86
N PHE A 145 -0.16 -0.31 -5.37
CA PHE A 145 -0.01 -0.61 -3.94
C PHE A 145 -0.08 0.64 -3.07
N LEU A 146 0.46 1.77 -3.56
CA LEU A 146 0.26 3.05 -2.90
C LEU A 146 -1.21 3.47 -2.86
N SER A 147 -1.97 3.26 -3.93
CA SER A 147 -3.41 3.56 -3.95
C SER A 147 -4.16 2.74 -2.90
N LEU A 148 -3.84 1.45 -2.79
CA LEU A 148 -4.41 0.55 -1.80
C LEU A 148 -4.10 1.05 -0.38
N ALA A 149 -2.83 1.38 -0.10
CA ALA A 149 -2.40 1.84 1.21
C ALA A 149 -3.05 3.18 1.59
N LEU A 150 -3.16 4.13 0.65
CA LEU A 150 -3.83 5.41 0.87
C LEU A 150 -5.33 5.26 1.13
N HIS A 151 -5.97 4.31 0.46
CA HIS A 151 -7.39 4.02 0.64
C HIS A 151 -7.65 3.40 2.02
N ALA A 152 -6.85 2.40 2.40
CA ALA A 152 -6.97 1.72 3.69
C ALA A 152 -6.40 2.52 4.88
N LYS A 153 -5.64 3.60 4.61
CA LYS A 153 -4.89 4.36 5.62
C LYS A 153 -3.92 3.47 6.38
N SER A 154 -3.17 2.65 5.64
CA SER A 154 -2.16 1.73 6.16
C SER A 154 -0.94 2.52 6.65
N GLU A 155 -1.03 3.09 7.85
CA GLU A 155 -0.06 4.06 8.36
C GLU A 155 1.38 3.53 8.32
N LYS A 156 1.61 2.29 8.77
CA LYS A 156 2.96 1.71 8.84
C LYS A 156 3.53 1.48 7.46
N LEU A 157 2.73 0.93 6.54
CA LEU A 157 3.15 0.70 5.16
C LEU A 157 3.37 2.01 4.40
N LEU A 158 2.51 3.01 4.61
CA LEU A 158 2.68 4.35 4.04
C LEU A 158 3.95 5.02 4.54
N ASP A 159 4.24 4.94 5.84
CA ASP A 159 5.50 5.44 6.39
C ASP A 159 6.71 4.74 5.78
N HIS A 160 6.68 3.41 5.67
CA HIS A 160 7.72 2.64 4.98
C HIS A 160 7.90 3.09 3.53
N PHE A 161 6.80 3.32 2.80
CA PHE A 161 6.85 3.80 1.42
C PHE A 161 7.47 5.19 1.33
N PHE A 162 7.10 6.12 2.20
CA PHE A 162 7.64 7.47 2.13
C PHE A 162 9.10 7.56 2.59
N ILE A 163 9.53 6.75 3.57
CA ILE A 163 10.91 6.70 4.05
C ILE A 163 11.88 6.18 2.99
N SER A 164 11.45 5.22 2.15
CA SER A 164 12.27 4.66 1.06
C SER A 164 12.55 5.64 -0.07
N GLY A 165 11.98 6.85 -0.02
CA GLY A 165 12.10 7.85 -1.09
C GLY A 165 11.10 7.63 -2.23
N PHE A 166 10.15 6.71 -2.11
CA PHE A 166 9.09 6.43 -3.09
C PHE A 166 7.99 7.52 -3.10
N PRO A 167 7.29 7.80 -4.24
CA PRO A 167 7.52 7.32 -5.61
C PRO A 167 8.75 7.93 -6.31
N PHE A 168 9.49 7.12 -7.08
CA PHE A 168 10.67 7.53 -7.86
C PHE A 168 10.30 8.28 -9.15
N GLU A 169 9.18 7.93 -9.79
CA GLU A 169 8.60 8.62 -10.95
C GLU A 169 7.50 9.58 -10.49
N SER A 170 7.87 10.73 -9.91
CA SER A 170 6.98 11.42 -8.99
C SER A 170 5.80 12.16 -9.64
N LYS A 171 5.94 12.85 -10.78
CA LYS A 171 4.83 13.70 -11.27
C LYS A 171 3.68 12.90 -11.89
N ASP A 172 3.99 11.99 -12.81
CA ASP A 172 2.98 11.32 -13.65
C ASP A 172 2.30 10.20 -12.86
N PHE A 173 3.01 9.58 -11.91
CA PHE A 173 2.42 8.64 -10.97
C PHE A 173 1.50 9.35 -9.96
N ILE A 174 1.97 10.40 -9.27
CA ILE A 174 1.17 11.10 -8.24
C ILE A 174 -0.11 11.71 -8.83
N THR A 175 -0.04 12.24 -10.06
CA THR A 175 -1.18 12.89 -10.72
C THR A 175 -1.94 11.98 -11.68
N GLY A 176 -1.38 10.80 -11.98
CA GLY A 176 -2.03 9.75 -12.75
C GLY A 176 -3.05 9.00 -11.92
N SER A 177 -3.93 8.27 -12.60
CA SER A 177 -4.95 7.45 -11.95
C SER A 177 -4.31 6.40 -11.04
N GLY A 178 -4.91 6.20 -9.87
CA GLY A 178 -4.50 5.14 -8.96
C GLY A 178 -4.75 3.72 -9.49
N ASN A 179 -5.50 3.58 -10.59
CA ASN A 179 -5.77 2.33 -11.29
C ASN A 179 -5.16 2.33 -12.71
N ALA A 180 -4.61 1.19 -13.12
CA ALA A 180 -3.91 1.01 -14.39
C ALA A 180 -4.78 1.16 -15.65
N LEU A 181 -6.10 1.01 -15.53
CA LEU A 181 -7.02 1.29 -16.64
C LEU A 181 -7.24 2.79 -16.88
N GLY A 182 -6.58 3.66 -16.09
CA GLY A 182 -6.71 5.11 -16.19
C GLY A 182 -8.06 5.62 -15.71
N ARG A 183 -8.84 4.78 -15.01
CA ARG A 183 -10.17 5.10 -14.51
C ARG A 183 -10.18 5.09 -12.99
N GLY A 184 -10.69 6.15 -12.38
CA GLY A 184 -10.66 6.36 -10.93
C GLY A 184 -9.86 7.59 -10.54
N PRO A 185 -9.85 7.96 -9.25
CA PRO A 185 -9.13 9.14 -8.78
C PRO A 185 -7.63 8.99 -9.03
N SER A 186 -6.96 10.13 -9.19
CA SER A 186 -5.52 10.23 -9.12
C SER A 186 -5.00 9.78 -7.75
N ILE A 187 -3.72 9.41 -7.64
CA ILE A 187 -3.13 9.04 -6.34
C ILE A 187 -3.21 10.22 -5.35
N LEU A 188 -2.91 11.44 -5.80
CA LEU A 188 -3.09 12.65 -5.00
C LEU A 188 -4.56 12.85 -4.60
N GLY A 189 -5.48 12.69 -5.55
CA GLY A 189 -6.91 12.79 -5.29
C GLY A 189 -7.42 11.75 -4.30
N LEU A 190 -6.92 10.51 -4.39
CA LEU A 190 -7.26 9.42 -3.49
C LEU A 190 -6.78 9.71 -2.07
N SER A 191 -5.54 10.20 -1.90
CA SER A 191 -5.03 10.62 -0.58
C SER A 191 -5.88 11.73 0.06
N ALA A 192 -6.44 12.63 -0.77
CA ALA A 192 -7.33 13.67 -0.28
C ALA A 192 -8.72 13.14 0.06
N LEU A 193 -9.26 12.24 -0.77
CA LEU A 193 -10.56 11.61 -0.57
C LEU A 193 -10.60 10.69 0.64
N SER A 194 -9.50 9.98 0.94
CA SER A 194 -9.37 9.15 2.15
C SER A 194 -9.31 10.00 3.43
N ARG A 195 -9.06 11.30 3.31
CA ARG A 195 -8.86 12.23 4.42
C ARG A 195 -7.63 11.95 5.27
N ASP A 196 -6.61 11.34 4.70
CA ASP A 196 -5.31 11.18 5.36
C ASP A 196 -4.45 12.43 5.15
N HIS A 197 -4.39 13.27 6.18
CA HIS A 197 -3.65 14.54 6.16
C HIS A 197 -2.15 14.36 5.97
N GLN A 198 -1.57 13.32 6.58
CA GLN A 198 -0.13 13.10 6.58
C GLN A 198 0.32 12.66 5.20
N SER A 199 -0.34 11.64 4.64
CA SER A 199 -0.01 11.12 3.33
C SER A 199 -0.30 12.13 2.22
N PHE A 200 -1.44 12.84 2.30
CA PHE A 200 -1.73 13.94 1.38
C PHE A 200 -0.63 15.00 1.43
N ALA A 201 -0.20 15.44 2.62
CA ALA A 201 0.82 16.46 2.76
C ALA A 201 2.18 16.01 2.23
N LYS A 202 2.57 14.76 2.46
CA LYS A 202 3.81 14.17 1.92
C LYS A 202 3.77 14.15 0.38
N LEU A 203 2.69 13.64 -0.21
CA LEU A 203 2.53 13.57 -1.67
C LEU A 203 2.46 14.95 -2.32
N PHE A 204 1.72 15.89 -1.73
CA PHE A 204 1.54 17.24 -2.27
C PHE A 204 2.87 18.03 -2.26
N ARG A 205 3.64 17.93 -1.17
CA ARG A 205 5.00 18.51 -1.10
C ARG A 205 5.92 17.88 -2.13
N LYS A 206 5.91 16.55 -2.27
CA LYS A 206 6.76 15.85 -3.23
C LYS A 206 6.46 16.26 -4.67
N LEU A 207 5.18 16.39 -5.00
CA LEU A 207 4.75 16.89 -6.30
C LEU A 207 5.24 18.31 -6.58
N LYS A 208 5.15 19.20 -5.59
CA LYS A 208 5.70 20.56 -5.71
C LYS A 208 7.23 20.58 -5.83
N GLN A 209 7.95 19.73 -5.12
CA GLN A 209 9.41 19.65 -5.25
C GLN A 209 9.84 19.20 -6.65
N THR A 210 9.04 18.34 -7.28
CA THR A 210 9.30 17.83 -8.63
C THR A 210 8.98 18.84 -9.72
N LEU A 211 8.03 19.75 -9.48
CA LEU A 211 7.48 20.65 -10.47
C LEU A 211 7.85 22.11 -10.16
N ASN A 212 8.33 22.86 -11.14
CA ASN A 212 8.49 24.30 -10.99
C ASN A 212 7.11 25.00 -10.79
N GLY A 213 7.09 26.22 -10.23
CA GLY A 213 5.85 26.89 -9.81
C GLY A 213 4.75 26.90 -10.87
N ASN A 214 5.07 27.33 -12.10
CA ASN A 214 4.10 27.35 -13.21
C ASN A 214 3.67 25.94 -13.67
N GLY A 215 4.57 24.95 -13.63
CA GLY A 215 4.28 23.56 -13.95
C GLY A 215 3.37 22.90 -12.92
N PHE A 216 3.56 23.21 -11.64
CA PHE A 216 2.78 22.70 -10.52
C PHE A 216 1.31 23.12 -10.62
N GLN A 217 1.05 24.41 -10.80
CA GLN A 217 -0.32 24.94 -10.95
C GLN A 217 -1.01 24.35 -12.20
N LYS A 218 -0.31 24.34 -13.35
CA LYS A 218 -0.85 23.81 -14.60
C LYS A 218 -1.24 22.34 -14.47
N ILE A 219 -0.36 21.51 -13.93
CA ILE A 219 -0.61 20.08 -13.77
C ILE A 219 -1.80 19.81 -12.86
N LEU A 220 -1.89 20.49 -11.71
CA LEU A 220 -3.02 20.28 -10.78
C LEU A 220 -4.36 20.71 -11.39
N ARG A 221 -4.39 21.79 -12.18
CA ARG A 221 -5.59 22.23 -12.89
C ARG A 221 -6.01 21.25 -13.98
N ASP A 222 -5.04 20.77 -14.76
CA ASP A 222 -5.30 19.99 -15.97
C ASP A 222 -5.56 18.50 -15.65
N LYS A 223 -4.98 17.96 -14.57
CA LYS A 223 -5.08 16.53 -14.20
C LYS A 223 -6.14 16.22 -13.14
N LEU A 224 -6.48 17.16 -12.25
CA LEU A 224 -7.42 16.89 -11.17
C LEU A 224 -8.86 17.21 -11.55
N THR A 225 -9.74 16.26 -11.26
CA THR A 225 -11.19 16.45 -11.38
C THR A 225 -11.70 17.50 -10.38
N PRO A 226 -12.87 18.12 -10.64
CA PRO A 226 -13.48 19.05 -9.69
C PRO A 226 -13.71 18.43 -8.30
N LYS A 227 -14.07 17.14 -8.24
CA LYS A 227 -14.29 16.40 -6.99
C LYS A 227 -13.00 16.27 -6.17
N GLU A 228 -11.89 15.92 -6.82
CA GLU A 228 -10.58 15.83 -6.15
C GLU A 228 -10.10 17.19 -5.67
N ARG A 229 -10.29 18.24 -6.47
CA ARG A 229 -9.95 19.62 -6.05
C ARG A 229 -10.75 20.04 -4.82
N ALA A 230 -12.04 19.70 -4.76
CA ALA A 230 -12.87 19.95 -3.59
C ALA A 230 -12.38 19.17 -2.36
N ALA A 231 -12.03 17.88 -2.53
CA ALA A 231 -11.48 17.05 -1.46
C ALA A 231 -10.14 17.60 -0.94
N ILE A 232 -9.26 18.04 -1.83
CA ILE A 232 -7.97 18.65 -1.45
C ILE A 232 -8.21 19.91 -0.59
N ARG A 233 -9.15 20.77 -0.99
CA ARG A 233 -9.48 21.98 -0.22
C ARG A 233 -10.02 21.66 1.17
N SER A 234 -10.80 20.59 1.32
CA SER A 234 -11.39 20.23 2.61
C SER A 234 -10.40 19.53 3.53
N VAL A 235 -9.38 18.87 2.98
CA VAL A 235 -8.46 18.02 3.72
C VAL A 235 -7.13 18.69 4.07
N ALA A 236 -6.76 19.73 3.33
CA ALA A 236 -5.41 20.26 3.39
C ALA A 236 -5.13 20.98 4.73
N PRO A 237 -4.06 20.58 5.45
CA PRO A 237 -3.65 21.25 6.68
C PRO A 237 -3.32 22.73 6.49
N GLN A 238 -3.45 23.51 7.55
CA GLN A 238 -3.17 24.95 7.54
C GLN A 238 -1.78 25.31 7.02
N TYR A 239 -0.75 24.52 7.34
CA TYR A 239 0.62 24.75 6.89
C TYR A 239 0.79 24.57 5.36
N LEU A 240 -0.18 23.96 4.66
CA LEU A 240 -0.17 23.85 3.19
C LEU A 240 -0.93 24.97 2.49
N GLN A 241 -1.60 25.87 3.21
CA GLN A 241 -2.48 26.89 2.59
C GLN A 241 -1.74 27.79 1.59
N LYS A 242 -0.48 28.15 1.86
CA LYS A 242 0.37 28.87 0.90
C LYS A 242 0.55 28.07 -0.40
N MET A 243 0.82 26.77 -0.27
CA MET A 243 1.03 25.87 -1.40
C MET A 243 -0.25 25.66 -2.22
N LEU A 244 -1.41 25.56 -1.54
CA LEU A 244 -2.71 25.48 -2.19
C LEU A 244 -3.04 26.76 -2.96
N TYR A 245 -2.70 27.92 -2.40
CA TYR A 245 -2.89 29.20 -3.07
C TYR A 245 -2.03 29.30 -4.34
N GLU A 246 -0.73 28.97 -4.23
CA GLU A 246 0.18 28.91 -5.39
C GLU A 246 -0.29 27.91 -6.46
N ALA A 247 -0.93 26.81 -6.04
CA ALA A 247 -1.54 25.83 -6.93
C ALA A 247 -2.86 26.30 -7.58
N GLY A 248 -3.38 27.48 -7.23
CA GLY A 248 -4.72 27.93 -7.65
C GLY A 248 -5.86 27.07 -7.09
N LEU A 249 -5.59 26.30 -6.03
CA LEU A 249 -6.57 25.44 -5.37
C LEU A 249 -7.27 26.15 -4.21
N ALA A 250 -6.71 27.21 -3.64
CA ALA A 250 -7.35 28.02 -2.60
C ALA A 250 -7.36 29.50 -2.98
N ALA A 251 -8.37 30.23 -2.53
CA ALA A 251 -8.34 31.69 -2.54
C ALA A 251 -7.32 32.18 -1.49
N MET A 252 -6.76 33.38 -1.69
CA MET A 252 -5.76 33.94 -0.77
C MET A 252 -6.35 34.05 0.63
N HIS A 253 -5.85 33.25 1.57
CA HIS A 253 -6.31 33.26 2.96
C HIS A 253 -5.95 34.61 3.63
N PRO A 254 -6.82 35.22 4.47
CA PRO A 254 -6.52 36.48 5.14
C PRO A 254 -5.20 36.48 5.93
N ILE A 255 -4.82 35.34 6.50
CA ILE A 255 -3.53 35.19 7.22
C ILE A 255 -2.32 35.35 6.28
N LEU A 256 -2.43 34.98 5.00
CA LEU A 256 -1.37 35.20 4.02
C LEU A 256 -1.32 36.65 3.53
N ARG A 257 -2.40 37.42 3.65
CA ARG A 257 -2.42 38.88 3.37
C ARG A 257 -1.57 39.69 4.35
N TYR A 258 -1.43 39.23 5.59
CA TYR A 258 -0.68 39.92 6.65
C TYR A 258 0.70 39.29 6.93
N SER A 259 1.14 38.34 6.11
CA SER A 259 2.52 37.83 6.21
C SER A 259 3.49 38.93 5.74
N PRO A 260 4.54 39.27 6.52
CA PRO A 260 5.50 40.31 6.15
C PRO A 260 6.28 39.98 4.85
N TYR A 261 6.18 38.74 4.36
CA TYR A 261 6.75 38.32 3.08
C TYR A 261 5.86 38.63 1.85
N TYR A 262 4.61 39.06 2.06
CA TYR A 262 3.64 39.34 0.99
C TYR A 262 3.06 40.76 1.01
N SER A 263 3.18 41.48 2.13
CA SER A 263 3.08 42.91 2.09
C SER A 263 4.35 43.42 1.40
N GLY A 264 4.24 43.97 0.19
CA GLY A 264 5.35 44.68 -0.50
C GLY A 264 5.82 45.94 0.22
N VAL A 265 5.85 45.93 1.54
CA VAL A 265 6.43 46.95 2.40
C VAL A 265 7.91 46.65 2.42
N SER A 266 8.63 47.34 1.55
CA SER A 266 10.05 47.58 1.69
C SER A 266 10.32 47.94 3.15
N ILE A 267 11.10 47.11 3.84
CA ILE A 267 11.71 47.47 5.12
C ILE A 267 12.62 48.66 4.81
N GLN A 268 12.09 49.87 4.96
CA GLN A 268 12.92 51.05 5.11
C GLN A 268 13.62 50.90 6.46
N ARG A 269 14.95 50.84 6.35
CA ARG A 269 15.91 50.84 7.44
C ARG A 269 15.58 51.97 8.43
N LEU A 270 15.58 51.63 9.72
CA LEU A 270 16.01 52.49 10.80
C LEU A 270 17.06 51.73 11.60
#